data_AF-A0A2E6UW07-F1
#
_entry.id   AF-A0A2E6UW07-F1
#
_cell.length_a   1.000
_cell.length_b   1.000
_cell.length_c   1.000
_cell.angle_alpha   90.00
_cell.angle_beta   90.00
_cell.angle_gamma   90.00
#
_symmetry.space_group_name_H-M   'P 1'
#
loop_
_entity.id
_entity.type
_entity.pdbx_description
1 polymer ?
#
loop_
_entity_poly.entity_id
_entity_poly.type
_entity_poly.pdbx_seq_one_letter_code
_entity_poly.pdbx_strand_id
1 'polypeptide(L)'
;MTLPQVVAFSGNRDTIRVVGHRGARGIMPENSLVGFDFALSIGVNLLEFDVVMTMDHVPVITHNNELHGPSFRGKDGKFLSGTCPRVSNLQMADLVQYDIGRLDGQTEYGKRFPDQAQLDGIRVPRLGELLQLVSQPKYNQSHLMLELKSDPHQDAESRHRDAFVSAVISEVRNAGLADRTLLHSFDWSLLAECRRQQPDMPVSFLTQICESANEAGEDSSNTITPDFDAPGTSIPDEVIRAGGSLWCPYYKDITDTDLARARALGLCVAVWTVNAPEDIDRMIDLHVDAIITDYPGRVQRRLSDRGYKWQD
;
A
#
# COMPACT_ATOMS: atom_id res chain seq x y z
N MET A 1 21.00 -8.68 11.35
CA MET A 1 21.38 -8.02 10.08
C MET A 1 20.38 -6.89 9.89
N THR A 2 20.83 -5.66 9.68
CA THR A 2 19.94 -4.52 9.48
C THR A 2 19.33 -4.63 8.09
N LEU A 3 18.00 -4.74 7.98
CA LEU A 3 17.32 -4.85 6.70
C LEU A 3 17.17 -3.44 6.11
N PRO A 4 17.86 -3.10 5.00
CA PRO A 4 17.84 -1.73 4.45
C PRO A 4 16.43 -1.24 4.15
N GLN A 5 15.55 -2.17 3.75
CA GLN A 5 14.15 -1.88 3.46
C GLN A 5 13.44 -1.40 4.73
N VAL A 6 13.60 -2.07 5.88
CA VAL A 6 13.00 -1.61 7.16
C VAL A 6 13.56 -0.25 7.57
N VAL A 7 14.87 -0.04 7.42
CA VAL A 7 15.54 1.23 7.78
C VAL A 7 14.98 2.41 6.99
N ALA A 8 14.66 2.21 5.70
CA ALA A 8 14.09 3.27 4.86
C ALA A 8 12.74 3.79 5.37
N PHE A 9 11.94 2.92 6.02
CA PHE A 9 10.65 3.28 6.62
C PHE A 9 10.77 3.64 8.11
N SER A 10 11.93 3.40 8.74
CA SER A 10 12.14 3.71 10.15
C SER A 10 12.38 5.21 10.35
N GLY A 11 11.70 5.78 11.33
CA GLY A 11 11.89 7.15 11.77
C GLY A 11 13.06 7.27 12.76
N ASN A 12 13.32 8.49 13.21
CA ASN A 12 14.21 8.75 14.33
C ASN A 12 13.71 9.98 15.09
N ARG A 13 14.54 10.50 16.01
CA ARG A 13 14.19 11.65 16.85
C ARG A 13 13.68 12.86 16.07
N ASP A 14 14.26 13.13 14.89
CA ASP A 14 14.01 14.33 14.10
C ASP A 14 13.40 14.01 12.72
N THR A 15 13.15 12.72 12.42
CA THR A 15 12.64 12.25 11.12
C THR A 15 11.43 11.36 11.30
N ILE A 16 10.33 11.69 10.61
CA ILE A 16 9.17 10.82 10.41
C ILE A 16 9.01 10.63 8.90
N ARG A 17 9.00 9.38 8.45
CA ARG A 17 8.96 9.06 7.02
C ARG A 17 7.58 9.34 6.44
N VAL A 18 7.55 9.71 5.16
CA VAL A 18 6.31 9.94 4.40
C VAL A 18 6.23 8.89 3.32
N VAL A 19 5.11 8.16 3.30
CA VAL A 19 4.82 7.12 2.32
C VAL A 19 3.63 7.54 1.48
N GLY A 20 3.83 7.59 0.16
CA GLY A 20 2.78 7.91 -0.79
C GLY A 20 1.82 6.74 -0.98
N HIS A 21 0.61 6.84 -0.44
CA HIS A 21 -0.43 5.82 -0.56
C HIS A 21 -0.94 5.77 -2.00
N ARG A 22 -0.80 4.61 -2.64
CA ARG A 22 -1.03 4.41 -4.09
C ARG A 22 -0.37 5.51 -4.94
N GLY A 23 0.81 5.95 -4.51
CA GLY A 23 1.48 7.16 -5.00
C GLY A 23 1.03 8.43 -4.29
N ALA A 24 -0.05 9.06 -4.79
CA ALA A 24 -0.59 10.29 -4.22
C ALA A 24 -2.07 10.42 -4.57
N ARG A 25 -2.87 9.43 -4.16
CA ARG A 25 -4.29 9.29 -4.55
C ARG A 25 -5.15 10.55 -4.32
N GLY A 26 -4.80 11.40 -3.37
CA GLY A 26 -5.51 12.66 -3.14
C GLY A 26 -5.28 13.73 -4.23
N ILE A 27 -4.26 13.56 -5.07
CA ILE A 27 -3.79 14.56 -6.04
C ILE A 27 -3.76 13.99 -7.47
N MET A 28 -3.32 12.75 -7.64
CA MET A 28 -3.18 12.08 -8.93
C MET A 28 -3.98 10.77 -8.94
N PRO A 29 -4.34 10.25 -10.13
CA PRO A 29 -4.98 8.93 -10.24
C PRO A 29 -4.17 7.87 -9.50
N GLU A 30 -4.83 7.15 -8.61
CA GLU A 30 -4.20 6.14 -7.76
C GLU A 30 -3.56 5.01 -8.56
N ASN A 31 -2.53 4.38 -7.99
CA ASN A 31 -1.91 3.17 -8.55
C ASN A 31 -1.50 3.32 -10.03
N SER A 32 -1.14 4.54 -10.43
CA SER A 32 -0.78 4.90 -11.79
C SER A 32 0.67 5.37 -11.87
N LEU A 33 1.34 5.12 -12.99
CA LEU A 33 2.72 5.59 -13.21
C LEU A 33 2.85 7.11 -13.06
N VAL A 34 1.81 7.87 -13.44
CA VAL A 34 1.79 9.33 -13.28
C VAL A 34 1.66 9.75 -11.81
N GLY A 35 0.90 9.01 -11.01
CA GLY A 35 0.80 9.25 -9.57
C GLY A 35 2.10 8.91 -8.83
N PHE A 36 2.74 7.80 -9.20
CA PHE A 36 4.04 7.42 -8.64
C PHE A 36 5.15 8.41 -9.02
N ASP A 37 5.25 8.81 -10.29
CA ASP A 37 6.22 9.81 -10.74
C ASP A 37 5.99 11.15 -10.04
N PHE A 38 4.74 11.57 -9.86
CA PHE A 38 4.41 12.77 -9.10
C PHE A 38 4.90 12.70 -7.64
N ALA A 39 4.57 11.63 -6.91
CA ALA A 39 4.98 11.47 -5.51
C ALA A 39 6.52 11.52 -5.37
N LEU A 40 7.24 10.79 -6.23
CA LEU A 40 8.70 10.80 -6.25
C LEU A 40 9.26 12.19 -6.61
N SER A 41 8.63 12.91 -7.55
CA SER A 41 9.08 14.24 -8.00
C SER A 41 9.00 15.31 -6.91
N ILE A 42 8.14 15.13 -5.91
CA ILE A 42 8.02 16.03 -4.75
C ILE A 42 8.85 15.56 -3.54
N GLY A 43 9.78 14.62 -3.75
CA GLY A 43 10.71 14.14 -2.72
C GLY A 43 10.12 13.14 -1.73
N VAL A 44 9.01 12.47 -2.10
CA VAL A 44 8.45 11.36 -1.33
C VAL A 44 9.03 10.07 -1.89
N ASN A 45 10.10 9.59 -1.26
CA ASN A 45 10.86 8.45 -1.77
C ASN A 45 10.26 7.09 -1.38
N LEU A 46 9.22 7.05 -0.55
CA LEU A 46 8.58 5.79 -0.16
C LEU A 46 7.22 5.69 -0.83
N LEU A 47 6.99 4.61 -1.56
CA LEU A 47 5.72 4.35 -2.25
C LEU A 47 5.05 3.13 -1.65
N GLU A 48 3.77 3.27 -1.36
CA GLU A 48 2.87 2.15 -1.09
C GLU A 48 1.99 1.95 -2.34
N PHE A 49 1.72 0.69 -2.67
CA PHE A 49 0.83 0.31 -3.77
C PHE A 49 0.41 -1.15 -3.69
N ASP A 50 -0.69 -1.45 -4.37
CA ASP A 50 -1.34 -2.75 -4.36
C ASP A 50 -1.01 -3.56 -5.59
N VAL A 51 -0.82 -4.87 -5.42
CA VAL A 51 -0.63 -5.81 -6.52
C VAL A 51 -1.67 -6.91 -6.44
N VAL A 52 -2.31 -7.16 -7.58
CA VAL A 52 -3.18 -8.30 -7.86
C VAL A 52 -2.68 -9.02 -9.11
N MET A 53 -3.31 -10.14 -9.47
CA MET A 53 -2.90 -11.00 -10.57
C MET A 53 -4.00 -11.13 -11.64
N THR A 54 -3.62 -11.00 -12.90
CA THR A 54 -4.53 -11.24 -14.05
C THR A 54 -4.71 -12.74 -14.34
N MET A 55 -5.67 -13.07 -15.20
CA MET A 55 -5.92 -14.45 -15.65
C MET A 55 -4.70 -15.08 -16.35
N ASP A 56 -3.93 -14.27 -17.08
CA ASP A 56 -2.69 -14.66 -17.78
C ASP A 56 -1.43 -14.53 -16.91
N HIS A 57 -1.59 -14.52 -15.59
CA HIS A 57 -0.52 -14.50 -14.58
C HIS A 57 0.43 -13.29 -14.69
N VAL A 58 -0.10 -12.12 -15.01
CA VAL A 58 0.64 -10.85 -14.98
C VAL A 58 0.33 -10.09 -13.68
N PRO A 59 1.33 -9.80 -12.82
CA PRO A 59 1.17 -8.89 -11.69
C PRO A 59 0.85 -7.47 -12.17
N VAL A 60 -0.26 -6.91 -11.69
CA VAL A 60 -0.75 -5.59 -12.07
C VAL A 60 -1.09 -4.75 -10.85
N ILE A 61 -0.98 -3.43 -10.98
CA ILE A 61 -1.12 -2.52 -9.85
C ILE A 61 -2.53 -1.92 -9.81
N THR A 62 -3.37 -2.45 -8.93
CA THR A 62 -4.73 -1.96 -8.65
C THR A 62 -5.18 -2.48 -7.28
N HIS A 63 -6.02 -1.72 -6.59
CA HIS A 63 -6.32 -1.98 -5.18
C HIS A 63 -7.27 -3.14 -4.91
N ASN A 64 -8.30 -3.30 -5.74
CA ASN A 64 -9.35 -4.32 -5.55
C ASN A 64 -9.18 -5.49 -6.53
N ASN A 65 -9.68 -6.65 -6.12
CA ASN A 65 -9.77 -7.83 -6.98
C ASN A 65 -10.85 -7.67 -8.08
N GLU A 66 -11.84 -6.80 -7.84
CA GLU A 66 -12.85 -6.37 -8.81
C GLU A 66 -12.56 -4.95 -9.28
N LEU A 67 -12.75 -4.67 -10.58
CA LEU A 67 -12.58 -3.32 -11.11
C LEU A 67 -13.52 -2.36 -10.38
N HIS A 68 -12.97 -1.28 -9.83
CA HIS A 68 -13.76 -0.35 -9.05
C HIS A 68 -14.45 0.67 -9.98
N GLY A 69 -15.72 0.44 -10.30
CA GLY A 69 -16.45 1.20 -11.33
C GLY A 69 -16.36 2.74 -11.27
N PRO A 70 -16.43 3.38 -10.10
CA PRO A 70 -16.19 4.82 -9.94
C PRO A 70 -14.82 5.33 -10.39
N SER A 71 -13.84 4.45 -10.58
CA SER A 71 -12.47 4.78 -10.98
C SER A 71 -12.04 4.16 -12.32
N PHE A 72 -12.92 3.37 -12.96
CA PHE A 72 -12.63 2.71 -14.22
C PHE A 72 -13.63 3.16 -15.29
N ARG A 73 -13.12 3.50 -16.48
CA ARG A 73 -13.94 3.81 -17.65
C ARG A 73 -13.69 2.84 -18.79
N GLY A 74 -14.76 2.45 -19.48
CA GLY A 74 -14.68 1.59 -20.67
C GLY A 74 -14.17 2.33 -21.90
N LYS A 75 -14.07 1.62 -23.02
CA LYS A 75 -13.69 2.19 -24.34
C LYS A 75 -14.63 3.29 -24.82
N ASP A 76 -15.86 3.32 -24.33
CA ASP A 76 -16.87 4.34 -24.62
C ASP A 76 -16.70 5.61 -23.76
N GLY A 77 -15.70 5.64 -22.87
CA GLY A 77 -15.39 6.76 -22.00
C GLY A 77 -16.32 6.91 -20.79
N LYS A 78 -17.22 5.93 -20.55
CA LYS A 78 -18.15 5.94 -19.41
C LYS A 78 -17.60 5.15 -18.25
N PHE A 79 -17.89 5.59 -17.03
CA PHE A 79 -17.61 4.82 -15.82
C PHE A 79 -18.33 3.48 -15.84
N LEU A 80 -17.69 2.44 -15.32
CA LEU A 80 -18.33 1.13 -15.19
C LEU A 80 -19.44 1.21 -14.14
N SER A 81 -20.51 0.46 -14.37
CA SER A 81 -21.68 0.43 -13.49
C SER A 81 -22.19 -1.00 -13.33
N GLY A 82 -22.77 -1.32 -12.17
CA GLY A 82 -23.23 -2.68 -11.86
C GLY A 82 -22.08 -3.62 -11.50
N THR A 83 -22.24 -4.91 -11.78
CA THR A 83 -21.19 -5.91 -11.52
C THR A 83 -19.99 -5.64 -12.42
N CYS A 84 -18.86 -5.35 -11.80
CA CYS A 84 -17.62 -5.07 -12.50
C CYS A 84 -16.78 -6.35 -12.66
N PRO A 85 -15.96 -6.45 -13.72
CA PRO A 85 -15.11 -7.62 -13.92
C PRO A 85 -14.11 -7.83 -12.78
N ARG A 86 -13.80 -9.09 -12.48
CA ARG A 86 -12.66 -9.47 -11.65
C ARG A 86 -11.36 -9.40 -12.44
N VAL A 87 -10.30 -8.89 -11.83
CA VAL A 87 -8.97 -8.82 -12.44
C VAL A 87 -8.47 -10.23 -12.79
N SER A 88 -8.72 -11.21 -11.91
CA SER A 88 -8.40 -12.62 -12.12
C SER A 88 -9.14 -13.28 -13.29
N ASN A 89 -10.19 -12.65 -13.83
CA ASN A 89 -10.93 -13.11 -15.01
C ASN A 89 -10.57 -12.35 -16.29
N LEU A 90 -9.63 -11.40 -16.23
CA LEU A 90 -9.20 -10.58 -17.36
C LEU A 90 -7.79 -10.96 -17.79
N GLN A 91 -7.52 -10.99 -19.10
CA GLN A 91 -6.14 -10.97 -19.59
C GLN A 91 -5.58 -9.56 -19.48
N MET A 92 -4.26 -9.42 -19.40
CA MET A 92 -3.64 -8.09 -19.40
C MET A 92 -4.02 -7.28 -20.65
N ALA A 93 -4.18 -7.93 -21.80
CA ALA A 93 -4.60 -7.29 -23.06
C ALA A 93 -6.02 -6.68 -23.01
N ASP A 94 -6.89 -7.22 -22.16
CA ASP A 94 -8.23 -6.69 -21.91
C ASP A 94 -8.20 -5.58 -20.85
N LEU A 95 -7.40 -5.77 -19.80
CA LEU A 95 -7.29 -4.80 -18.70
C LEU A 95 -6.75 -3.45 -19.16
N VAL A 96 -5.78 -3.42 -20.07
CA VAL A 96 -5.23 -2.17 -20.66
C VAL A 96 -6.22 -1.39 -21.53
N GLN A 97 -7.42 -1.93 -21.76
CA GLN A 97 -8.48 -1.24 -22.49
C GLN A 97 -9.26 -0.26 -21.60
N TYR A 98 -9.18 -0.42 -20.28
CA TYR A 98 -9.87 0.46 -19.33
C TYR A 98 -9.02 1.68 -18.99
N ASP A 99 -9.69 2.81 -18.82
CA ASP A 99 -9.08 4.07 -18.40
C ASP A 99 -9.29 4.30 -16.90
N ILE A 100 -8.20 4.54 -16.17
CA ILE A 100 -8.21 4.77 -14.72
C ILE A 100 -7.89 6.22 -14.32
N GLY A 101 -7.83 7.13 -15.29
CA GLY A 101 -7.32 8.49 -15.07
C GLY A 101 -8.30 9.44 -14.41
N ARG A 102 -9.55 9.02 -14.17
CA ARG A 102 -10.62 9.86 -13.63
C ARG A 102 -11.40 9.15 -12.54
N LEU A 103 -11.98 9.96 -11.66
CA LEU A 103 -12.94 9.50 -10.65
C LEU A 103 -14.32 10.06 -10.95
N ASP A 104 -15.34 9.25 -10.70
CA ASP A 104 -16.73 9.71 -10.72
C ASP A 104 -17.04 10.50 -9.46
N GLY A 105 -16.92 11.83 -9.55
CA GLY A 105 -17.20 12.77 -8.46
C GLY A 105 -18.63 12.76 -7.93
N GLN A 106 -19.57 12.05 -8.56
CA GLN A 106 -20.94 11.87 -8.03
C GLN A 106 -21.04 10.72 -7.04
N THR A 107 -20.06 9.82 -7.03
CA THR A 107 -20.00 8.66 -6.13
C THR A 107 -19.41 9.05 -4.78
N GLU A 108 -19.68 8.24 -3.76
CA GLU A 108 -19.06 8.43 -2.43
C GLU A 108 -17.54 8.36 -2.51
N TYR A 109 -16.98 7.52 -3.38
CA TYR A 109 -15.54 7.45 -3.59
C TYR A 109 -14.96 8.73 -4.19
N GLY A 110 -15.54 9.21 -5.31
CA GLY A 110 -15.04 10.42 -5.97
C GLY A 110 -15.12 11.66 -5.08
N LYS A 111 -16.13 11.74 -4.19
CA LYS A 111 -16.25 12.83 -3.21
C LYS A 111 -15.13 12.84 -2.16
N ARG A 112 -14.43 11.72 -1.92
CA ARG A 112 -13.29 11.64 -0.99
C ARG A 112 -12.04 12.36 -1.53
N PHE A 113 -11.93 12.46 -2.86
CA PHE A 113 -10.76 13.03 -3.54
C PHE A 113 -11.17 14.10 -4.56
N PRO A 114 -11.84 15.18 -4.11
CA PRO A 114 -12.40 16.19 -5.00
C PRO A 114 -11.33 16.97 -5.78
N ASP A 115 -10.10 17.01 -5.26
CA ASP A 115 -8.97 17.73 -5.83
C ASP A 115 -8.07 16.84 -6.71
N GLN A 116 -8.41 15.56 -6.89
CA GLN A 116 -7.63 14.65 -7.73
C GLN A 116 -7.72 15.08 -9.21
N ALA A 117 -6.55 15.19 -9.86
CA ALA A 117 -6.46 15.51 -11.28
C ALA A 117 -7.24 14.50 -12.13
N GLN A 118 -8.03 15.02 -13.07
CA GLN A 118 -8.84 14.23 -13.99
C GLN A 118 -8.11 14.10 -15.33
N LEU A 119 -7.50 12.94 -15.58
CA LEU A 119 -6.67 12.66 -16.74
C LEU A 119 -7.31 11.63 -17.67
N ASP A 120 -6.99 11.68 -18.96
CA ASP A 120 -7.39 10.66 -19.92
C ASP A 120 -6.15 9.90 -20.43
N GLY A 121 -6.37 8.66 -20.86
CA GLY A 121 -5.31 7.81 -21.40
C GLY A 121 -4.50 7.05 -20.35
N ILE A 122 -4.85 7.15 -19.07
CA ILE A 122 -4.15 6.45 -17.99
C ILE A 122 -4.66 5.01 -17.90
N ARG A 123 -3.75 4.05 -17.75
CA ARG A 123 -4.03 2.61 -17.73
C ARG A 123 -3.48 1.97 -16.46
N VAL A 124 -4.08 0.84 -16.08
CA VAL A 124 -3.54 -0.02 -15.02
C VAL A 124 -2.14 -0.47 -15.41
N PRO A 125 -1.11 -0.15 -14.63
CA PRO A 125 0.25 -0.55 -14.96
C PRO A 125 0.52 -2.00 -14.52
N ARG A 126 1.45 -2.65 -15.23
CA ARG A 126 2.11 -3.86 -14.75
C ARG A 126 3.05 -3.51 -13.61
N LEU A 127 3.30 -4.44 -12.70
CA LEU A 127 4.31 -4.26 -11.66
C LEU A 127 5.68 -3.90 -12.27
N GLY A 128 6.12 -4.65 -13.27
CA GLY A 128 7.37 -4.38 -14.00
C GLY A 128 7.51 -2.97 -14.58
N GLU A 129 6.41 -2.29 -14.94
CA GLU A 129 6.45 -0.90 -15.44
C GLU A 129 6.77 0.10 -14.32
N LEU A 130 6.22 -0.10 -13.12
CA LEU A 130 6.62 0.67 -11.94
C LEU A 130 8.06 0.37 -11.54
N LEU A 131 8.46 -0.90 -11.55
CA LEU A 131 9.84 -1.30 -11.23
C LEU A 131 10.84 -0.65 -12.20
N GLN A 132 10.49 -0.53 -13.49
CA GLN A 132 11.29 0.19 -14.47
C GLN A 132 11.35 1.70 -14.17
N LEU A 133 10.23 2.32 -13.77
CA LEU A 133 10.18 3.73 -13.37
C LEU A 133 11.14 4.01 -12.20
N VAL A 134 11.07 3.23 -11.12
CA VAL A 134 11.88 3.45 -9.90
C VAL A 134 13.35 3.02 -10.03
N SER A 135 13.67 2.26 -11.08
CA SER A 135 15.05 1.92 -11.44
C SER A 135 15.79 3.06 -12.14
N GLN A 136 15.09 4.13 -12.53
CA GLN A 136 15.73 5.30 -13.12
C GLN A 136 16.69 5.96 -12.11
N PRO A 137 17.86 6.47 -12.54
CA PRO A 137 18.86 7.04 -11.63
C PRO A 137 18.34 8.15 -10.72
N LYS A 138 17.38 8.97 -11.20
CA LYS A 138 16.75 10.04 -10.40
C LYS A 138 15.93 9.52 -9.20
N TYR A 139 15.52 8.25 -9.22
CA TYR A 139 14.71 7.62 -8.19
C TYR A 139 15.45 6.50 -7.46
N ASN A 140 16.79 6.50 -7.48
CA ASN A 140 17.59 5.45 -6.86
C ASN A 140 17.46 5.35 -5.32
N GLN A 141 16.90 6.37 -4.67
CA GLN A 141 16.63 6.39 -3.23
C GLN A 141 15.24 5.84 -2.87
N SER A 142 14.39 5.53 -3.86
CA SER A 142 13.01 5.16 -3.53
C SER A 142 12.90 3.75 -2.95
N HIS A 143 11.96 3.53 -2.04
CA HIS A 143 11.66 2.20 -1.50
C HIS A 143 10.18 1.90 -1.65
N LEU A 144 9.87 0.62 -1.74
CA LEU A 144 8.57 0.11 -2.13
C LEU A 144 7.95 -0.68 -0.97
N MET A 145 6.74 -0.29 -0.58
CA MET A 145 5.84 -1.06 0.27
C MET A 145 4.81 -1.70 -0.65
N LEU A 146 5.08 -2.94 -1.05
CA LEU A 146 4.27 -3.66 -2.04
C LEU A 146 3.20 -4.46 -1.30
N GLU A 147 1.95 -4.01 -1.37
CA GLU A 147 0.82 -4.77 -0.84
C GLU A 147 0.43 -5.91 -1.77
N LEU A 148 0.53 -7.15 -1.31
CA LEU A 148 -0.06 -8.29 -1.99
C LEU A 148 -1.51 -8.44 -1.54
N LYS A 149 -2.43 -8.35 -2.50
CA LYS A 149 -3.85 -8.57 -2.28
C LYS A 149 -4.21 -10.01 -2.62
N SER A 150 -4.64 -10.77 -1.61
CA SER A 150 -5.25 -12.08 -1.79
C SER A 150 -6.58 -11.95 -2.54
N ASP A 151 -6.92 -12.97 -3.34
CA ASP A 151 -8.24 -13.14 -3.94
C ASP A 151 -8.95 -14.27 -3.20
N PRO A 152 -9.90 -13.98 -2.29
CA PRO A 152 -10.59 -15.00 -1.50
C PRO A 152 -11.27 -16.09 -2.35
N HIS A 153 -11.56 -15.82 -3.62
CA HIS A 153 -12.15 -16.79 -4.54
C HIS A 153 -11.16 -17.79 -5.12
N GLN A 154 -9.85 -17.48 -5.09
CA GLN A 154 -8.79 -18.35 -5.60
C GLN A 154 -7.89 -18.93 -4.49
N ASP A 155 -7.80 -18.25 -3.35
CA ASP A 155 -6.88 -18.59 -2.26
C ASP A 155 -7.28 -19.80 -1.40
N ALA A 156 -8.42 -20.43 -1.70
CA ALA A 156 -8.78 -21.72 -1.12
C ALA A 156 -7.76 -22.83 -1.47
N GLU A 157 -6.99 -22.66 -2.56
CA GLU A 157 -5.95 -23.60 -2.96
C GLU A 157 -4.55 -23.01 -2.78
N SER A 158 -3.72 -23.65 -1.94
CA SER A 158 -2.36 -23.17 -1.61
C SER A 158 -1.44 -22.94 -2.82
N ARG A 159 -1.67 -23.63 -3.93
CA ARG A 159 -0.90 -23.48 -5.17
C ARG A 159 -1.07 -22.11 -5.83
N HIS A 160 -2.25 -21.48 -5.72
CA HIS A 160 -2.48 -20.16 -6.31
C HIS A 160 -1.70 -19.09 -5.54
N ARG A 161 -1.72 -19.19 -4.20
CA ARG A 161 -0.92 -18.35 -3.32
C ARG A 161 0.58 -18.44 -3.62
N ASP A 162 1.11 -19.67 -3.72
CA ASP A 162 2.52 -19.93 -4.04
C ASP A 162 2.92 -19.32 -5.39
N ALA A 163 2.11 -19.53 -6.42
CA ALA A 163 2.35 -18.98 -7.76
C ALA A 163 2.28 -17.45 -7.79
N PHE A 164 1.32 -16.85 -7.08
CA PHE A 164 1.17 -15.40 -7.00
C PHE A 164 2.40 -14.75 -6.36
N VAL A 165 2.79 -15.24 -5.18
CA VAL A 165 3.97 -14.78 -4.43
C VAL A 165 5.24 -14.95 -5.26
N SER A 166 5.40 -16.11 -5.90
CA SER A 166 6.56 -16.41 -6.76
C SER A 166 6.66 -15.46 -7.95
N ALA A 167 5.53 -15.13 -8.60
CA ALA A 167 5.51 -14.22 -9.74
C ALA A 167 5.93 -12.80 -9.33
N VAL A 168 5.36 -12.27 -8.24
CA VAL A 168 5.71 -10.93 -7.71
C VAL A 168 7.18 -10.86 -7.31
N ILE A 169 7.67 -11.82 -6.52
CA ILE A 169 9.08 -11.85 -6.07
C ILE A 169 10.04 -11.93 -7.27
N SER A 170 9.70 -12.74 -8.28
CA SER A 170 10.52 -12.89 -9.48
C SER A 170 10.64 -11.57 -10.23
N GLU A 171 9.57 -10.79 -10.38
CA GLU A 171 9.65 -9.47 -11.01
C GLU A 171 10.54 -8.51 -10.24
N VAL A 172 10.37 -8.42 -8.91
CA VAL A 172 11.18 -7.54 -8.05
C VAL A 172 12.67 -7.91 -8.11
N ARG A 173 12.99 -9.21 -8.09
CA ARG A 173 14.38 -9.69 -8.20
C ARG A 173 14.98 -9.43 -9.57
N ASN A 174 14.23 -9.69 -10.65
CA ASN A 174 14.69 -9.46 -12.01
C ASN A 174 14.97 -7.97 -12.27
N ALA A 175 14.24 -7.07 -11.59
CA ALA A 175 14.49 -5.64 -11.61
C ALA A 175 15.66 -5.19 -10.71
N GLY A 176 16.23 -6.08 -9.89
CA GLY A 176 17.31 -5.75 -8.95
C GLY A 176 16.87 -4.89 -7.76
N LEU A 177 15.59 -4.96 -7.37
CA LEU A 177 14.98 -4.08 -6.37
C LEU A 177 14.68 -4.77 -5.02
N ALA A 178 15.15 -6.01 -4.82
CA ALA A 178 14.90 -6.76 -3.58
C ALA A 178 15.35 -6.00 -2.31
N ASP A 179 16.49 -5.32 -2.36
CA ASP A 179 17.02 -4.50 -1.25
C ASP A 179 16.28 -3.16 -1.05
N ARG A 180 15.25 -2.89 -1.84
CA ARG A 180 14.43 -1.67 -1.81
C ARG A 180 12.94 -1.94 -1.64
N THR A 181 12.53 -3.20 -1.55
CA THR A 181 11.12 -3.60 -1.49
C THR A 181 10.84 -4.32 -0.19
N LEU A 182 9.70 -4.02 0.44
CA LEU A 182 9.12 -4.84 1.50
C LEU A 182 7.77 -5.37 1.04
N LEU A 183 7.40 -6.54 1.53
CA LEU A 183 6.14 -7.20 1.22
C LEU A 183 5.11 -6.91 2.29
N HIS A 184 3.92 -6.49 1.89
CA HIS A 184 2.91 -5.92 2.76
C HIS A 184 1.58 -6.63 2.54
N SER A 185 0.79 -6.90 3.59
CA SER A 185 -0.54 -7.48 3.42
C SER A 185 -1.34 -7.51 4.72
N PHE A 186 -2.67 -7.55 4.59
CA PHE A 186 -3.58 -8.01 5.65
C PHE A 186 -3.63 -9.52 5.79
N ASP A 187 -3.28 -10.27 4.74
CA ASP A 187 -3.25 -11.74 4.76
C ASP A 187 -1.93 -12.22 5.38
N TRP A 188 -1.96 -12.51 6.67
CA TRP A 188 -0.76 -12.97 7.39
C TRP A 188 -0.30 -14.36 6.92
N SER A 189 -1.18 -15.16 6.30
CA SER A 189 -0.82 -16.44 5.69
C SER A 189 -0.04 -16.25 4.37
N LEU A 190 -0.40 -15.21 3.61
CA LEU A 190 0.35 -14.76 2.42
C LEU A 190 1.73 -14.23 2.82
N LEU A 191 1.84 -13.47 3.91
CA LEU A 191 3.12 -13.02 4.44
C LEU A 191 4.01 -14.18 4.93
N ALA A 192 3.42 -15.22 5.53
CA ALA A 192 4.16 -16.42 5.89
C ALA A 192 4.75 -17.13 4.66
N GLU A 193 3.98 -17.18 3.57
CA GLU A 193 4.43 -17.73 2.28
C GLU A 193 5.53 -16.87 1.64
N CYS A 194 5.38 -15.55 1.67
CA CYS A 194 6.41 -14.60 1.25
C CYS A 194 7.75 -14.84 1.97
N ARG A 195 7.71 -14.99 3.30
CA ARG A 195 8.90 -15.30 4.11
C ARG A 195 9.53 -16.64 3.76
N ARG A 196 8.71 -17.65 3.44
CA ARG A 196 9.18 -18.98 3.06
C ARG A 196 9.95 -18.93 1.74
N GLN A 197 9.43 -18.21 0.75
CA GLN A 197 10.07 -18.10 -0.56
C GLN A 197 11.26 -17.13 -0.56
N GLN A 198 11.21 -16.08 0.27
CA GLN A 198 12.10 -14.93 0.17
C GLN A 198 12.40 -14.28 1.53
N PRO A 199 13.31 -14.86 2.34
CA PRO A 199 13.59 -14.39 3.69
C PRO A 199 14.41 -13.08 3.77
N ASP A 200 15.07 -12.66 2.68
CA ASP A 200 15.84 -11.41 2.55
C ASP A 200 14.97 -10.18 2.25
N MET A 201 13.69 -10.39 1.92
CA MET A 201 12.72 -9.31 1.77
C MET A 201 11.81 -9.25 3.00
N PRO A 202 11.85 -8.18 3.80
CA PRO A 202 11.04 -8.08 5.02
C PRO A 202 9.55 -8.04 4.70
N VAL A 203 8.76 -8.54 5.66
CA VAL A 203 7.31 -8.44 5.65
C VAL A 203 6.81 -7.38 6.62
N SER A 204 5.75 -6.70 6.20
CA SER A 204 5.04 -5.65 6.92
C SER A 204 3.58 -6.05 7.12
N PHE A 205 3.11 -6.05 8.37
CA PHE A 205 1.82 -6.60 8.75
C PHE A 205 0.75 -5.51 8.90
N LEU A 206 -0.24 -5.50 8.01
CA LEU A 206 -1.42 -4.62 8.11
C LEU A 206 -2.38 -5.13 9.19
N THR A 207 -2.95 -4.20 9.95
CA THR A 207 -4.00 -4.50 10.94
C THR A 207 -5.03 -3.39 11.00
N GLN A 208 -6.28 -3.78 11.23
CA GLN A 208 -7.39 -2.87 11.51
C GLN A 208 -8.37 -3.56 12.47
N ILE A 209 -8.75 -2.90 13.56
CA ILE A 209 -9.62 -3.44 14.61
C ILE A 209 -11.04 -2.85 14.46
N CYS A 210 -11.97 -3.68 13.98
CA CYS A 210 -13.44 -3.58 14.12
C CYS A 210 -14.24 -2.49 13.33
N GLU A 211 -15.34 -2.96 12.69
CA GLU A 211 -16.57 -2.38 12.06
C GLU A 211 -16.68 -0.92 11.52
N SER A 212 -15.74 -0.02 11.76
CA SER A 212 -15.90 1.42 11.49
C SER A 212 -15.43 1.90 10.11
N ALA A 213 -14.83 1.01 9.31
CA ALA A 213 -13.98 1.40 8.18
C ALA A 213 -14.27 0.68 6.87
N ASN A 214 -15.53 0.26 6.64
CA ASN A 214 -15.97 -0.01 5.27
C ASN A 214 -16.07 1.33 4.53
N GLU A 215 -14.91 1.88 4.16
CA GLU A 215 -14.84 3.04 3.30
C GLU A 215 -15.36 2.61 1.91
N ALA A 216 -16.31 3.37 1.37
CA ALA A 216 -16.88 3.05 0.07
C ALA A 216 -15.76 2.88 -0.96
N GLY A 217 -15.78 1.76 -1.70
CA GLY A 217 -14.81 1.46 -2.76
C GLY A 217 -13.56 0.70 -2.33
N GLU A 218 -13.39 0.36 -1.05
CA GLU A 218 -12.30 -0.48 -0.56
C GLU A 218 -12.77 -1.93 -0.32
N ASP A 219 -12.02 -2.93 -0.77
CA ASP A 219 -12.24 -4.33 -0.36
C ASP A 219 -12.01 -4.45 1.17
N SER A 220 -12.98 -4.95 1.93
CA SER A 220 -12.86 -5.02 3.39
C SER A 220 -11.88 -6.13 3.82
N SER A 221 -10.85 -5.75 4.56
CA SER A 221 -9.81 -6.66 5.08
C SER A 221 -10.26 -7.51 6.27
N ASN A 222 -11.48 -7.27 6.77
CA ASN A 222 -12.06 -7.94 7.96
C ASN A 222 -12.16 -9.46 7.81
N THR A 223 -12.21 -10.00 6.58
CA THR A 223 -12.33 -11.45 6.34
C THR A 223 -10.98 -12.17 6.33
N ILE A 224 -9.86 -11.44 6.25
CA ILE A 224 -8.53 -11.99 5.99
C ILE A 224 -7.52 -11.65 7.10
N THR A 225 -7.76 -10.56 7.83
CA THR A 225 -6.95 -10.16 8.98
C THR A 225 -7.14 -11.15 10.15
N PRO A 226 -6.09 -11.49 10.92
CA PRO A 226 -6.26 -12.27 12.13
C PRO A 226 -7.24 -11.62 13.12
N ASP A 227 -7.96 -12.46 13.85
CA ASP A 227 -8.83 -12.01 14.94
C ASP A 227 -7.97 -11.57 16.14
N PHE A 228 -8.09 -10.29 16.51
CA PHE A 228 -7.40 -9.68 17.65
C PHE A 228 -8.32 -9.44 18.86
N ASP A 229 -9.58 -9.91 18.82
CA ASP A 229 -10.59 -9.66 19.86
C ASP A 229 -10.35 -10.47 21.15
N ALA A 230 -9.42 -11.43 21.13
CA ALA A 230 -9.08 -12.21 22.30
C ALA A 230 -8.51 -11.31 23.43
N PRO A 231 -9.06 -11.36 24.66
CA PRO A 231 -8.61 -10.52 25.76
C PRO A 231 -7.10 -10.66 26.05
N GLY A 232 -6.40 -9.52 26.11
CA GLY A 232 -4.96 -9.48 26.39
C GLY A 232 -4.07 -9.73 25.17
N THR A 233 -4.64 -9.81 23.95
CA THR A 233 -3.86 -9.84 22.71
C THR A 233 -3.10 -8.55 22.52
N SER A 234 -1.80 -8.66 22.32
CA SER A 234 -0.90 -7.55 21.96
C SER A 234 -0.54 -7.73 20.49
N ILE A 235 -1.09 -6.90 19.62
CA ILE A 235 -0.82 -6.96 18.18
C ILE A 235 0.69 -6.89 17.88
N PRO A 236 1.49 -6.00 18.50
CA PRO A 236 2.94 -5.99 18.31
C PRO A 236 3.62 -7.34 18.62
N ASP A 237 3.16 -8.04 19.65
CA ASP A 237 3.69 -9.37 20.01
C ASP A 237 3.34 -10.43 18.97
N GLU A 238 2.13 -10.37 18.41
CA GLU A 238 1.70 -11.25 17.32
C GLU A 238 2.52 -10.99 16.04
N VAL A 239 2.80 -9.73 15.71
CA VAL A 239 3.65 -9.36 14.57
C VAL A 239 5.06 -9.96 14.73
N ILE A 240 5.68 -9.84 15.91
CA ILE A 240 6.99 -10.47 16.17
C ILE A 240 6.91 -11.99 16.08
N ARG A 241 5.85 -12.60 16.62
CA ARG A 241 5.66 -14.06 16.56
C ARG A 241 5.52 -14.57 15.13
N ALA A 242 4.86 -13.79 14.26
CA ALA A 242 4.76 -14.05 12.82
C ALA A 242 6.07 -13.75 12.05
N GLY A 243 7.09 -13.22 12.73
CA GLY A 243 8.41 -12.92 12.16
C GLY A 243 8.48 -11.57 11.45
N GLY A 244 7.60 -10.63 11.79
CA GLY A 244 7.58 -9.28 11.23
C GLY A 244 8.66 -8.37 11.76
N SER A 245 8.93 -7.33 10.98
CA SER A 245 9.81 -6.21 11.36
C SER A 245 9.13 -4.85 11.20
N LEU A 246 7.98 -4.81 10.49
CA LEU A 246 7.08 -3.67 10.41
C LEU A 246 5.68 -4.07 10.88
N TRP A 247 5.08 -3.17 11.65
CA TRP A 247 3.66 -3.20 11.97
C TRP A 247 2.99 -1.96 11.37
N CYS A 248 1.91 -2.17 10.62
CA CYS A 248 1.17 -1.11 9.96
C CYS A 248 -0.31 -1.07 10.41
N PRO A 249 -0.61 -0.44 11.56
CA PRO A 249 -1.97 -0.30 12.02
C PRO A 249 -2.72 0.82 11.31
N TYR A 250 -4.04 0.64 11.19
CA TYR A 250 -4.95 1.75 10.92
C TYR A 250 -4.76 2.82 12.01
N TYR A 251 -4.62 4.07 11.60
CA TYR A 251 -4.15 5.14 12.48
C TYR A 251 -5.06 5.42 13.69
N LYS A 252 -6.34 5.02 13.64
CA LYS A 252 -7.27 5.18 14.77
C LYS A 252 -7.10 4.10 15.83
N ASP A 253 -6.53 2.97 15.48
CA ASP A 253 -6.44 1.79 16.36
C ASP A 253 -5.16 1.81 17.20
N ILE A 254 -4.24 2.74 16.89
CA ILE A 254 -2.99 2.87 17.63
C ILE A 254 -3.25 3.42 19.04
N THR A 255 -2.67 2.73 20.03
CA THR A 255 -2.67 3.16 21.43
C THR A 255 -1.24 3.44 21.91
N ASP A 256 -1.07 4.28 22.93
CA ASP A 256 0.24 4.52 23.56
C ASP A 256 0.88 3.22 24.07
N THR A 257 0.05 2.30 24.58
CA THR A 257 0.48 1.00 25.09
C THR A 257 1.05 0.12 23.98
N ASP A 258 0.33 -0.03 22.86
CA ASP A 258 0.78 -0.86 21.74
C ASP A 258 1.99 -0.24 21.06
N LEU A 259 2.03 1.09 20.93
CA LEU A 259 3.18 1.78 20.36
C LEU A 259 4.44 1.63 21.24
N ALA A 260 4.30 1.77 22.57
CA ALA A 260 5.40 1.51 23.49
C ALA A 260 5.88 0.05 23.41
N ARG A 261 4.94 -0.90 23.27
CA ARG A 261 5.27 -2.32 23.10
C ARG A 261 5.99 -2.58 21.79
N ALA A 262 5.51 -2.03 20.67
CA ALA A 262 6.14 -2.15 19.36
C ALA A 262 7.58 -1.61 19.37
N ARG A 263 7.81 -0.46 19.98
CA ARG A 263 9.16 0.12 20.18
C ARG A 263 10.06 -0.78 21.01
N ALA A 264 9.56 -1.32 22.11
CA ALA A 264 10.33 -2.23 22.96
C ALA A 264 10.72 -3.53 22.22
N LEU A 265 9.92 -3.93 21.24
CA LEU A 265 10.17 -5.07 20.36
C LEU A 265 11.05 -4.72 19.14
N GLY A 266 11.37 -3.44 18.93
CA GLY A 266 12.16 -2.98 17.78
C GLY A 266 11.40 -3.03 16.45
N LEU A 267 10.06 -3.00 16.48
CA LEU A 267 9.24 -2.89 15.28
C LEU A 267 9.26 -1.45 14.76
N CYS A 268 9.34 -1.31 13.43
CA CYS A 268 9.00 -0.07 12.75
C CYS A 268 7.47 0.04 12.65
N VAL A 269 6.91 1.19 13.02
CA VAL A 269 5.46 1.44 13.03
C VAL A 269 5.07 2.47 11.96
N ALA A 270 4.41 1.99 10.90
CA ALA A 270 3.95 2.83 9.79
C ALA A 270 2.41 2.89 9.75
N VAL A 271 1.83 4.04 10.10
CA VAL A 271 0.37 4.19 10.23
C VAL A 271 -0.29 4.56 8.91
N TRP A 272 -1.49 4.04 8.65
CA TRP A 272 -2.25 4.30 7.42
C TRP A 272 -3.75 4.52 7.70
N THR A 273 -4.53 5.10 6.79
CA THR A 273 -4.12 6.14 5.84
C THR A 273 -4.48 7.49 6.46
N VAL A 274 -3.47 8.34 6.69
CA VAL A 274 -3.61 9.55 7.52
C VAL A 274 -3.67 10.78 6.63
N ASN A 275 -4.82 11.44 6.60
CA ASN A 275 -5.09 12.51 5.64
C ASN A 275 -5.45 13.84 6.28
N ALA A 276 -6.18 13.83 7.40
CA ALA A 276 -6.63 15.06 8.05
C ALA A 276 -5.47 15.74 8.80
N PRO A 277 -5.31 17.08 8.73
CA PRO A 277 -4.22 17.79 9.41
C PRO A 277 -4.10 17.48 10.91
N GLU A 278 -5.21 17.30 11.60
CA GLU A 278 -5.31 16.96 13.02
C GLU A 278 -4.83 15.53 13.31
N ASP A 279 -5.17 14.57 12.45
CA ASP A 279 -4.72 13.19 12.58
C ASP A 279 -3.22 13.08 12.26
N ILE A 280 -2.74 13.84 11.26
CA ILE A 280 -1.32 13.95 10.95
C ILE A 280 -0.55 14.47 12.17
N ASP A 281 -1.01 15.56 12.79
CA ASP A 281 -0.38 16.10 13.99
C ASP A 281 -0.38 15.11 15.14
N ARG A 282 -1.48 14.37 15.33
CA ARG A 282 -1.57 13.31 16.33
C ARG A 282 -0.52 12.23 16.08
N MET A 283 -0.32 11.80 14.84
CA MET A 283 0.70 10.81 14.50
C MET A 283 2.13 11.34 14.72
N ILE A 284 2.35 12.63 14.48
CA ILE A 284 3.63 13.30 14.81
C ILE A 284 3.86 13.34 16.32
N ASP A 285 2.82 13.65 17.12
CA ASP A 285 2.90 13.66 18.60
C ASP A 285 3.19 12.27 19.16
N LEU A 286 2.63 11.24 18.54
CA LEU A 286 2.93 9.86 18.88
C LEU A 286 4.35 9.44 18.47
N HIS A 287 5.06 10.21 17.63
CA HIS A 287 6.37 9.86 17.06
C HIS A 287 6.38 8.49 16.36
N VAL A 288 5.38 8.25 15.49
CA VAL A 288 5.39 7.06 14.61
C VAL A 288 6.59 7.11 13.65
N ASP A 289 7.01 5.96 13.13
CA ASP A 289 8.15 5.90 12.21
C ASP A 289 7.80 6.46 10.82
N ALA A 290 6.60 6.13 10.33
CA ALA A 290 6.13 6.55 9.02
C ALA A 290 4.63 6.86 8.99
N ILE A 291 4.25 7.78 8.11
CA ILE A 291 2.86 8.13 7.82
C ILE A 291 2.55 7.80 6.35
N ILE A 292 1.64 6.86 6.13
CA ILE A 292 1.07 6.53 4.82
C ILE A 292 -0.12 7.47 4.56
N THR A 293 -0.10 8.17 3.44
CA THR A 293 -1.05 9.28 3.18
C THR A 293 -1.42 9.41 1.71
N ASP A 294 -2.66 9.82 1.44
CA ASP A 294 -3.13 10.21 0.12
C ASP A 294 -2.61 11.61 -0.29
N TYR A 295 -2.17 12.41 0.69
CA TYR A 295 -1.75 13.81 0.51
C TYR A 295 -0.32 14.05 0.99
N PRO A 296 0.72 13.54 0.30
CA PRO A 296 2.10 13.60 0.80
C PRO A 296 2.60 15.03 1.09
N GLY A 297 2.28 15.99 0.21
CA GLY A 297 2.64 17.40 0.42
C GLY A 297 2.01 18.02 1.68
N ARG A 298 0.82 17.55 2.09
CA ARG A 298 0.18 17.97 3.34
C ARG A 298 0.99 17.46 4.54
N VAL A 299 1.40 16.20 4.54
CA VAL A 299 2.23 15.64 5.63
C VAL A 299 3.60 16.32 5.68
N GLN A 300 4.26 16.50 4.53
CA GLN A 300 5.53 17.24 4.45
C GLN A 300 5.42 18.63 5.06
N ARG A 301 4.35 19.36 4.76
CA ARG A 301 4.12 20.70 5.32
C ARG A 301 3.99 20.66 6.85
N ARG A 302 3.21 19.73 7.39
CA ARG A 302 2.99 19.59 8.84
C ARG A 302 4.27 19.18 9.57
N LEU A 303 5.04 18.26 9.01
CA LEU A 303 6.36 17.89 9.53
C LEU A 303 7.30 19.11 9.55
N SER A 304 7.40 19.84 8.44
CA SER A 304 8.26 21.02 8.33
C SER A 304 7.88 22.12 9.32
N ASP A 305 6.58 22.42 9.46
CA ASP A 305 6.08 23.43 10.40
C ASP A 305 6.42 23.07 11.86
N ARG A 306 6.65 21.78 12.15
CA ARG A 306 7.00 21.24 13.47
C ARG A 306 8.49 20.89 13.63
N GLY A 307 9.31 21.21 12.63
CA GLY A 307 10.76 20.98 12.67
C GLY A 307 11.23 19.56 12.37
N TYR A 308 10.35 18.69 11.87
CA TYR A 308 10.70 17.33 11.44
C TYR A 308 11.15 17.29 9.98
N LYS A 309 12.00 16.32 9.68
CA LYS A 309 12.32 15.88 8.32
C LYS A 309 11.53 14.62 7.97
N TRP A 310 11.53 14.28 6.68
CA TRP A 310 10.99 13.01 6.16
C TRP A 310 12.00 12.20 5.33
N GLN A 311 13.20 12.75 5.22
CA GLN A 311 14.36 12.18 4.54
C GLN A 311 15.60 12.52 5.36
N ASP A 312 16.64 11.69 5.26
CA ASP A 312 17.88 11.85 6.02
C ASP A 312 18.70 13.06 5.53
#